data_AF-A0A5M6CCB1-F1
#
_entry.id   AF-A0A5M6CCB1-F1
#
_cell.length_a   1.000
_cell.length_b   1.000
_cell.length_c   1.000
_cell.angle_alpha   90.00
_cell.angle_beta   90.00
_cell.angle_gamma   90.00
#
_symmetry.space_group_name_H-M   'P 1'
#
loop_
_entity.id
_entity.type
_entity.pdbx_description
1 polymer ?
#
loop_
_entity_poly.entity_id
_entity_poly.type
_entity_poly.pdbx_seq_one_letter_code
_entity_poly.pdbx_strand_id
1 'polypeptide(L)' 'MKVAFTLKQASEEDFNALRTEGCLYFLKSVLTGKFDPYPRYVHDNMDKVEFRQLYRQGSVYVTTNFEQIDNN' A
#
# COMPACT_ATOMS: atom_id res chain seq x y z
N MET A 1 -14.27 11.25 -13.43
CA MET A 1 -12.79 11.25 -13.45
C MET A 1 -12.31 9.90 -12.94
N LYS A 2 -11.45 9.20 -13.67
CA LYS A 2 -10.80 7.95 -13.20
C LYS A 2 -9.30 8.22 -13.08
N VAL A 3 -8.66 7.63 -12.08
CA VAL A 3 -7.21 7.71 -11.89
C VAL A 3 -6.69 6.28 -11.92
N ALA A 4 -5.73 6.02 -12.81
CA ALA A 4 -4.93 4.81 -12.77
C ALA A 4 -3.68 5.06 -11.94
N PHE A 5 -3.20 4.00 -11.30
CA PHE A 5 -1.95 3.99 -10.57
C PHE A 5 -1.32 2.61 -10.69
N THR A 6 -0.01 2.57 -10.50
CA THR A 6 0.75 1.32 -10.39
C THR A 6 0.94 0.96 -8.92
N LEU A 7 1.03 -0.34 -8.62
CA LEU A 7 1.43 -0.81 -7.30
C LEU A 7 2.87 -1.31 -7.34
N LYS A 8 3.71 -0.80 -6.43
CA LYS A 8 5.03 -1.38 -6.15
C LYS A 8 5.06 -1.99 -4.76
N GLN A 9 5.89 -3.00 -4.56
CA GLN A 9 6.16 -3.50 -3.21
C GLN A 9 6.87 -2.39 -2.42
N ALA A 10 6.43 -2.16 -1.18
CA ALA A 10 6.97 -1.09 -0.35
C ALA A 10 8.46 -1.33 -0.05
N SER A 11 9.26 -0.28 -0.16
CA SER A 11 10.64 -0.20 0.35
C SER A 11 10.66 0.19 1.83
N GLU A 12 11.85 0.21 2.43
CA GLU A 12 12.02 0.68 3.81
C GLU A 12 11.74 2.18 3.95
N GLU A 13 12.06 2.95 2.90
CA GLU A 13 11.69 4.37 2.80
C GLU A 13 10.17 4.54 2.75
N ASP A 14 9.46 3.76 1.93
CA ASP A 14 8.00 3.79 1.86
C ASP A 14 7.38 3.40 3.21
N PHE A 15 7.94 2.40 3.89
CA PHE A 15 7.48 1.97 5.22
C PHE A 15 7.60 3.11 6.26
N ASN A 16 8.72 3.83 6.23
CA ASN A 16 8.94 4.97 7.13
C ASN A 16 7.97 6.11 6.82
N ALA A 17 7.77 6.45 5.55
CA ALA A 17 6.82 7.47 5.10
C ALA A 17 5.37 7.10 5.45
N LEU A 18 4.98 5.83 5.25
CA LEU A 18 3.66 5.30 5.64
C LEU A 18 3.38 5.53 7.13
N ARG A 19 4.40 5.41 7.98
CA ARG A 19 4.29 5.57 9.44
C ARG A 19 4.18 7.02 9.89
N THR A 20 4.64 7.99 9.10
CA THR A 20 4.76 9.40 9.49
C THR A 20 3.77 10.31 8.78
N GLU A 21 3.48 10.03 7.51
CA GLU A 21 2.73 10.93 6.63
C GLU A 21 1.32 10.42 6.32
N GLY A 22 1.00 9.18 6.71
CA GLY A 22 -0.33 8.58 6.49
C GLY A 22 -0.58 8.30 5.01
N CYS A 23 0.14 7.32 4.46
CA CYS A 23 -0.03 6.90 3.07
C CYS A 23 -0.94 5.66 2.95
N LEU A 24 -1.56 5.54 1.77
CA LEU A 24 -2.39 4.42 1.34
C LEU A 24 -1.52 3.21 1.01
N TYR A 25 -1.87 2.05 1.54
CA TYR A 25 -1.21 0.79 1.17
C TYR A 25 -2.23 -0.31 0.86
N PHE A 26 -1.77 -1.26 0.06
CA PHE A 26 -2.53 -2.42 -0.39
C PHE A 26 -1.83 -3.68 0.13
N LEU A 27 -2.62 -4.70 0.44
CA LEU A 27 -2.09 -5.99 0.84
C LEU A 27 -2.17 -6.97 -0.32
N LYS A 28 -1.08 -7.68 -0.56
CA LYS A 28 -1.03 -8.83 -1.47
C LYS A 28 -0.90 -10.10 -0.64
N SER A 29 -1.83 -11.02 -0.81
CA SER A 29 -1.76 -12.34 -0.17
C SER A 29 -0.54 -13.10 -0.68
N VAL A 30 0.36 -13.49 0.23
CA VAL A 30 1.53 -14.31 -0.12
C VAL A 30 1.12 -15.70 -0.60
N LEU A 31 0.00 -16.24 -0.09
CA LEU A 31 -0.50 -17.56 -0.44
C LEU A 31 -1.16 -17.59 -1.83
N THR A 32 -1.96 -16.56 -2.16
CA THR A 32 -2.77 -16.56 -3.39
C THR A 32 -2.24 -15.65 -4.49
N GLY A 33 -1.29 -14.76 -4.15
CA GLY A 33 -0.78 -13.73 -5.06
C GLY A 33 -1.79 -12.63 -5.41
N LYS A 34 -3.00 -12.66 -4.85
CA LYS A 34 -4.07 -11.69 -5.13
C LYS A 34 -3.97 -10.47 -4.21
N PHE A 35 -4.35 -9.32 -4.74
CA PHE A 35 -4.52 -8.10 -3.94
C PHE A 35 -5.84 -8.13 -3.18
N ASP A 36 -5.79 -7.67 -1.93
CA ASP A 36 -6.98 -7.25 -1.19
C ASP A 36 -7.60 -6.06 -1.94
N PRO A 37 -8.89 -6.13 -2.31
CA PRO A 37 -9.56 -5.04 -3.03
C PRO A 37 -9.74 -3.79 -2.16
N TYR A 38 -9.56 -3.89 -0.84
CA TYR A 38 -9.73 -2.81 0.10
C TYR A 38 -8.39 -2.19 0.48
N PRO A 39 -8.07 -0.97 -0.01
CA PRO A 39 -6.92 -0.25 0.46
C PRO A 39 -7.00 0.06 1.97
N ARG A 40 -5.84 0.22 2.60
CA ARG A 40 -5.71 0.53 4.02
C ARG A 40 -4.87 1.79 4.20
N TYR A 41 -5.09 2.46 5.31
CA TYR A 41 -4.27 3.58 5.75
C TYR A 41 -3.55 3.20 7.03
N VAL A 42 -2.30 3.65 7.15
CA VAL A 42 -1.61 3.60 8.44
C VAL A 42 -2.15 4.75 9.29
N HIS A 43 -2.61 4.42 10.49
CA HIS A 43 -3.07 5.39 11.49
C HIS A 43 -2.23 5.25 12.76
N ASP A 44 -2.20 6.30 13.58
CA ASP A 44 -1.40 6.31 14.81
C ASP A 44 -1.76 5.18 15.78
N ASN A 45 -3.02 4.72 15.73
CA ASN A 45 -3.57 3.65 16.57
C ASN A 45 -3.44 2.25 15.95
N MET A 46 -2.84 2.11 14.77
CA MET A 46 -2.61 0.80 14.17
C MET A 46 -1.54 0.03 14.96
N ASP A 47 -1.71 -1.28 15.11
CA ASP A 47 -0.64 -2.12 15.64
C ASP A 47 0.56 -2.11 14.67
N LYS A 48 1.56 -1.31 15.03
CA LYS A 48 2.80 -1.16 14.25
C LYS A 48 3.61 -2.46 14.22
N VAL A 49 3.35 -3.40 15.13
CA VAL A 49 3.97 -4.74 15.13
C VAL A 49 3.39 -5.58 14.00
N GLU A 50 2.07 -5.68 13.89
CA GLU A 50 1.40 -6.41 12.80
C GLU A 50 1.76 -5.81 11.44
N PHE A 51 1.72 -4.49 11.31
CA PHE A 51 2.11 -3.81 10.06
C PHE A 51 3.56 -4.11 9.66
N ARG A 52 4.50 -4.08 10.63
CA ARG A 52 5.91 -4.44 10.38
C ARG A 52 6.07 -5.90 9.96
N GLN A 53 5.27 -6.81 10.50
CA GLN A 53 5.28 -8.22 10.08
C GLN A 53 4.80 -8.38 8.64
N LEU A 54 3.68 -7.74 8.28
CA LEU A 54 3.16 -7.75 6.90
C LEU A 54 4.17 -7.16 5.91
N TYR A 55 4.85 -6.07 6.30
CA TYR A 55 5.94 -5.48 5.51
C TYR A 55 7.09 -6.47 5.30
N ARG A 56 7.57 -7.12 6.38
CA ARG A 56 8.65 -8.12 6.31
C ARG A 56 8.30 -9.35 5.47
N GLN A 57 7.01 -9.70 5.40
CA GLN A 57 6.51 -10.77 4.54
C GLN A 57 6.38 -10.33 3.06
N GLY A 58 6.72 -9.08 2.73
CA GLY A 58 6.60 -8.55 1.37
C GLY A 58 5.15 -8.36 0.93
N SER A 59 4.20 -8.30 1.87
CA SER A 59 2.77 -8.21 1.57
C SER A 59 2.28 -6.78 1.34
N VAL A 60 3.09 -5.77 1.69
CA VAL A 60 2.71 -4.35 1.65
C VAL A 60 3.10 -3.73 0.31
N TYR A 61 2.14 -3.12 -0.35
CA TYR A 61 2.31 -2.42 -1.62
C TYR A 61 1.79 -0.99 -1.52
N VAL A 62 2.43 -0.06 -2.22
CA VAL A 62 2.03 1.35 -2.27
C VAL A 62 1.76 1.79 -3.70
N THR A 63 0.94 2.82 -3.84
CA THR A 63 0.64 3.44 -5.14
C THR A 63 1.81 4.27 -5.63
N THR A 64 2.12 4.15 -6.91
CA THR A 64 3.03 5.03 -7.66
C THR A 64 2.42 5.41 -8.99
N ASN A 65 3.00 6.39 -9.68
CA ASN A 65 2.67 6.76 -11.05
C ASN A 65 1.16 6.98 -11.26
N PHE A 66 0.65 8.09 -10.75
CA PHE A 66 -0.75 8.46 -10.94
C PHE A 66 -0.95 9.02 -12.36
N GLU A 67 -1.80 8.36 -13.12
CA GLU A 67 -2.21 8.80 -14.46
C GLU A 67 -3.70 9.14 -14.44
N GLN A 68 -4.03 10.35 -14.88
CA GLN A 68 -5.41 10.76 -15.04
C GLN A 68 -5.97 10.14 -16.31
N ILE A 69 -7.09 9.43 -16.19
CA ILE A 69 -7.81 8.85 -17.32
C ILE A 69 -9.08 9.67 -17.54
N ASP A 70 -9.06 10.44 -18.63
CA ASP A 70 -10.24 11.13 -19.14
C ASP A 70 -11.09 10.13 -19.94
N ASN A 71 -12.36 9.98 -19.58
CA ASN A 71 -13.30 9.15 -20.34
C ASN A 71 -13.91 10.05 -21.42
N ASN A 72 -13.25 10.18 -22.57
CA ASN A 72 -13.90 10.65 -23.80
C ASN A 72 -14.78 9.55 -24.39
#